data_AF-A0A1L8FPQ4-F1
#
_entry.id   AF-A0A1L8FPQ4-F1
#
_cell.length_a   1.000
_cell.length_b   1.000
_cell.length_c   1.000
_cell.angle_alpha   90.00
_cell.angle_beta   90.00
_cell.angle_gamma   90.00
#
_symmetry.space_group_name_H-M   'P 1'
#
loop_
_entity.id
_entity.type
_entity.pdbx_description
1 polymer ?
#
loop_
_entity_poly.entity_id
_entity_poly.type
_entity_poly.pdbx_seq_one_letter_code
_entity_poly.pdbx_strand_id
1 'polypeptide(L)'
;MDLFYITKIVLLAHIVLQGAAATNGVLYEYGNATDKLSQKVNFGEVEITNLTVKFPLFGKNYSSFYLCLEGILDFNRGNCFASPVIPRDGSLPIIAPFWGDFSIALSGDIYYRQSNDPRLLANATQDINKYFPGLRFSAQWVFIATWDKVTSILGIVTQVNTLQVVLITDGTLSFVLFNYADIQWSHGAAAGLYNGNASEYYQLNNPRDSVFNLTSSSNINYPGRWAFRVDKLQVEVPTIQQTTTTMSQVIYGNGTPTGNIQGTFATCKIYVYIFALYIVFPLNLI
;
A
#
# COMPACT_ATOMS: atom_id res chain seq x y z
N MET A 1 -4.11 50.00 26.89
CA MET A 1 -4.08 48.61 26.41
C MET A 1 -2.89 48.53 25.46
N ASP A 2 -1.77 48.02 25.97
CA ASP A 2 -0.46 48.21 25.33
C ASP A 2 -0.35 47.47 23.99
N LEU A 3 0.17 48.18 22.99
CA LEU A 3 0.45 47.67 21.65
C LEU A 3 1.32 46.40 21.67
N PHE A 4 2.17 46.26 22.71
CA PHE A 4 3.01 45.09 22.98
C PHE A 4 2.25 43.80 23.30
N TYR A 5 1.05 43.90 23.88
CA TYR A 5 0.22 42.74 24.20
C TYR A 5 -0.44 42.16 22.93
N ILE A 6 -0.83 43.04 22.00
CA ILE A 6 -1.42 42.65 20.71
C ILE A 6 -0.37 41.95 19.84
N THR A 7 0.89 42.42 19.82
CA THR A 7 1.95 41.77 19.02
C THR A 7 2.30 40.37 19.53
N LYS A 8 2.30 40.13 20.85
CA LYS A 8 2.54 38.79 21.41
C LYS A 8 1.42 37.80 21.11
N ILE A 9 0.15 38.24 21.13
CA ILE A 9 -1.00 37.40 20.77
C ILE A 9 -0.97 37.07 19.26
N VAL A 10 -0.58 38.03 18.41
CA VAL A 10 -0.42 37.78 16.97
C VAL A 10 0.77 36.84 16.69
N LEU A 11 1.88 36.95 17.43
CA LEU A 11 3.03 36.05 17.25
C LEU A 11 2.71 34.62 17.75
N LEU A 12 1.96 34.47 18.84
CA LEU A 12 1.46 33.18 19.32
C LEU A 12 0.42 32.58 18.36
N ALA A 13 -0.44 33.38 17.75
CA ALA A 13 -1.37 32.91 16.72
C ALA A 13 -0.65 32.46 15.43
N HIS A 14 0.46 33.11 15.04
CA HIS A 14 1.28 32.68 13.90
C HIS A 14 2.12 31.42 14.19
N ILE A 15 2.47 31.16 15.46
CA ILE A 15 3.18 29.94 15.88
C ILE A 15 2.20 28.76 16.03
N VAL A 16 0.94 29.01 16.35
CA VAL A 16 -0.09 27.96 16.51
C VAL A 16 -0.74 27.53 15.17
N LEU A 17 -0.48 28.24 14.07
CA LEU A 17 -0.99 27.89 12.73
C LEU A 17 0.02 27.25 11.77
N GLN A 18 1.23 26.89 12.22
CA GLN A 18 2.21 26.15 11.41
C GLN A 18 2.33 24.65 11.78
N GLY A 19 1.34 24.09 12.47
CA GLY A 19 1.38 22.71 13.00
C GLY A 19 0.27 21.78 12.50
N ALA A 20 -0.39 22.11 11.39
CA ALA A 20 -1.30 21.19 10.72
C ALA A 20 -1.40 21.56 9.24
N ALA A 21 -0.45 21.10 8.44
CA ALA A 21 -0.75 20.87 7.03
C ALA A 21 -1.83 19.78 6.99
N ALA A 22 -3.10 20.19 7.00
CA ALA A 22 -4.19 19.29 6.66
C ALA A 22 -3.94 18.82 5.23
N THR A 23 -3.36 17.63 5.07
CA THR A 23 -3.26 16.99 3.76
C THR A 23 -4.68 16.65 3.35
N ASN A 24 -5.29 17.51 2.53
CA ASN A 24 -6.52 17.22 1.76
C ASN A 24 -6.22 16.12 0.73
N GLY A 25 -5.84 14.92 1.20
CA GLY A 25 -5.34 13.84 0.37
C GLY A 25 -5.29 12.51 1.11
N VAL A 26 -5.16 11.43 0.34
CA VAL A 26 -5.20 10.03 0.80
C VAL A 26 -4.03 9.62 1.71
N LEU A 27 -3.01 10.48 1.85
CA LEU A 27 -1.77 10.19 2.57
C LEU A 27 -1.89 10.54 4.07
N TYR A 28 -1.25 9.73 4.91
CA TYR A 28 -0.88 10.16 6.25
C TYR A 28 0.20 11.23 6.16
N GLU A 29 0.25 12.15 7.13
CA GLU A 29 1.28 13.20 7.20
C GLU A 29 2.70 12.61 7.06
N TYR A 30 3.56 13.27 6.31
CA TYR A 30 4.95 12.87 6.10
C TYR A 30 5.81 14.10 5.79
N GLY A 31 7.12 13.94 5.88
CA GLY A 31 8.11 14.96 5.52
C GLY A 31 9.14 15.23 6.61
N ASN A 32 10.08 16.13 6.33
CA ASN A 32 11.27 16.40 7.16
C ASN A 32 10.98 16.78 8.63
N ALA A 33 9.78 17.26 8.94
CA ALA A 33 9.40 17.62 10.30
C ALA A 33 9.24 16.40 11.22
N THR A 34 8.85 15.24 10.65
CA THR A 34 8.50 14.03 11.41
C THR A 34 9.23 12.78 10.95
N ASP A 35 9.79 12.79 9.74
CA ASP A 35 10.36 11.61 9.09
C ASP A 35 11.87 11.68 8.89
N LYS A 36 12.46 10.49 8.75
CA LYS A 36 13.81 10.33 8.22
C LYS A 36 13.75 10.33 6.70
N LEU A 37 14.79 10.89 6.09
CA LEU A 37 15.02 10.86 4.64
C LEU A 37 15.94 9.69 4.29
N SER A 38 15.64 8.96 3.22
CA SER A 38 16.58 7.95 2.69
C SER A 38 17.81 8.60 2.07
N GLN A 39 18.89 7.84 1.91
CA GLN A 39 19.99 8.29 1.06
C GLN A 39 19.52 8.38 -0.40
N LYS A 40 19.98 9.40 -1.13
CA LYS A 40 19.65 9.62 -2.54
C LYS A 40 20.59 8.81 -3.45
N VAL A 41 20.27 7.53 -3.64
CA VAL A 41 21.01 6.60 -4.50
C VAL A 41 20.04 5.88 -5.45
N ASN A 42 20.52 5.41 -6.60
CA ASN A 42 19.66 4.74 -7.59
C ASN A 42 19.09 3.42 -7.09
N PHE A 43 19.92 2.63 -6.40
CA PHE A 43 19.54 1.34 -5.84
C PHE A 43 19.99 1.32 -4.39
N GLY A 44 19.15 0.79 -3.51
CA GLY A 44 19.46 0.74 -2.10
C GLY A 44 18.32 0.21 -1.25
N GLU A 45 18.66 0.01 0.02
CA GLU A 45 17.75 -0.44 1.06
C GLU A 45 18.06 0.33 2.34
N VAL A 46 17.03 0.58 3.15
CA VAL A 46 17.19 1.03 4.53
C VAL A 46 16.71 -0.10 5.42
N GLU A 47 17.59 -0.60 6.28
CA GLU A 47 17.18 -1.58 7.29
C GLU A 47 16.35 -0.90 8.38
N ILE A 48 15.09 -1.31 8.50
CA ILE A 48 14.20 -0.92 9.58
C ILE A 48 14.34 -1.99 10.67
N THR A 49 15.01 -1.63 11.76
CA THR A 49 15.29 -2.53 12.89
C THR A 49 14.70 -1.99 14.19
N ASN A 50 14.78 -2.79 15.26
CA ASN A 50 14.29 -2.46 16.60
C ASN A 50 12.83 -1.98 16.59
N LEU A 51 11.94 -2.73 15.93
CA LEU A 51 10.50 -2.42 15.97
C LEU A 51 10.01 -2.47 17.41
N THR A 52 9.42 -1.36 17.89
CA THR A 52 8.93 -1.27 19.28
C THR A 52 7.77 -2.24 19.55
N VAL A 53 7.06 -2.64 18.50
CA VAL A 53 6.10 -3.75 18.47
C VAL A 53 6.44 -4.62 17.27
N LYS A 54 6.55 -5.94 17.45
CA LYS A 54 6.77 -6.86 16.33
C LYS A 54 5.61 -6.77 15.35
N PHE A 55 5.88 -6.91 14.06
CA PHE A 55 4.87 -6.88 13.01
C PHE A 55 4.51 -8.30 12.57
N PRO A 56 3.29 -8.80 12.87
CA PRO A 56 2.77 -10.03 12.28
C PRO A 56 2.61 -9.88 10.77
N LEU A 57 3.11 -10.81 9.97
CA LEU A 57 2.93 -10.85 8.53
C LEU A 57 2.93 -12.32 8.08
N PHE A 58 1.85 -12.75 7.43
CA PHE A 58 1.67 -14.11 6.91
C PHE A 58 1.98 -15.20 7.95
N GLY A 59 1.44 -15.05 9.16
CA GLY A 59 1.61 -16.02 10.24
C GLY A 59 3.00 -15.99 10.92
N LYS A 60 3.87 -15.04 10.58
CA LYS A 60 5.20 -14.87 11.21
C LYS A 60 5.33 -13.48 11.81
N ASN A 61 6.10 -13.37 12.90
CA ASN A 61 6.34 -12.08 13.56
C ASN A 61 7.73 -11.56 13.22
N TYR A 62 7.81 -10.33 12.72
CA TYR A 62 9.06 -9.69 12.33
C TYR A 62 9.45 -8.58 13.30
N SER A 63 10.73 -8.52 13.64
CA SER A 63 11.33 -7.44 14.43
C SER A 63 12.16 -6.48 13.60
N SER A 64 12.25 -6.73 12.29
CA SER A 64 12.95 -5.93 11.31
C SER A 64 12.48 -6.26 9.90
N PHE A 65 12.72 -5.35 8.97
CA PHE A 65 12.52 -5.51 7.52
C PHE A 65 13.35 -4.46 6.78
N TYR A 66 13.38 -4.52 5.45
CA TYR A 66 14.12 -3.60 4.60
C TYR A 66 13.13 -2.75 3.80
N LEU A 67 13.27 -1.43 3.89
CA LEU A 67 12.63 -0.49 2.99
C LEU A 67 13.50 -0.37 1.73
N CYS A 68 13.05 -0.96 0.63
CA CYS A 68 13.75 -0.90 -0.64
C CYS A 68 13.35 0.37 -1.39
N LEU A 69 14.34 1.05 -1.99
CA LEU A 69 14.08 2.33 -2.66
C LEU A 69 13.17 2.16 -3.90
N GLU A 70 13.11 0.97 -4.48
CA GLU A 70 12.26 0.56 -5.63
C GLU A 70 10.78 0.29 -5.27
N GLY A 71 10.34 0.63 -4.05
CA GLY A 71 8.91 0.62 -3.73
C GLY A 71 8.37 -0.66 -3.12
N ILE A 72 9.23 -1.42 -2.44
CA ILE A 72 8.85 -2.62 -1.69
C ILE A 72 9.39 -2.58 -0.26
N LEU A 73 8.71 -3.31 0.63
CA LEU A 73 9.23 -3.71 1.93
C LEU A 73 9.56 -5.21 1.88
N ASP A 74 10.80 -5.57 2.18
CA ASP A 74 11.30 -6.94 2.15
C ASP A 74 11.58 -7.44 3.58
N PHE A 75 10.93 -8.53 3.97
CA PHE A 75 11.00 -9.07 5.33
C PHE A 75 12.04 -10.18 5.52
N ASN A 76 12.83 -10.52 4.50
CA ASN A 76 13.91 -11.50 4.64
C ASN A 76 15.16 -11.20 3.80
N ARG A 77 15.26 -9.98 3.25
CA ARG A 77 16.37 -9.41 2.47
C ARG A 77 16.58 -10.12 1.11
N GLY A 78 16.99 -9.35 0.10
CA GLY A 78 17.44 -9.87 -1.20
C GLY A 78 16.51 -9.56 -2.39
N ASN A 79 15.33 -8.98 -2.16
CA ASN A 79 14.41 -8.55 -3.22
C ASN A 79 14.60 -7.09 -3.63
N CYS A 80 15.27 -6.25 -2.82
CA CYS A 80 15.48 -4.83 -3.09
C CYS A 80 16.28 -4.50 -4.37
N PHE A 81 16.85 -5.52 -5.04
CA PHE A 81 17.65 -5.39 -6.26
C PHE A 81 17.13 -6.29 -7.38
N ALA A 82 15.94 -6.85 -7.22
CA ALA A 82 15.34 -7.76 -8.18
C ALA A 82 14.31 -7.02 -9.04
N SER A 83 14.11 -7.46 -10.28
CA SER A 83 13.13 -6.82 -11.16
C SER A 83 11.68 -6.96 -10.65
N PRO A 84 10.78 -6.01 -10.93
CA PRO A 84 9.39 -6.11 -10.49
C PRO A 84 8.67 -7.37 -11.00
N VAL A 85 8.21 -8.23 -10.09
CA VAL A 85 7.37 -9.40 -10.42
C VAL A 85 6.66 -9.93 -9.19
N ILE A 86 5.36 -10.21 -9.32
CA ILE A 86 4.53 -10.86 -8.29
C ILE A 86 3.59 -11.85 -8.99
N PRO A 87 3.53 -13.13 -8.58
CA PRO A 87 4.38 -13.79 -7.58
C PRO A 87 5.80 -14.05 -8.12
N ARG A 88 6.78 -14.21 -7.21
CA ARG A 88 8.17 -14.58 -7.54
C ARG A 88 8.51 -15.90 -6.86
N ASP A 89 8.65 -16.97 -7.65
CA ASP A 89 8.96 -18.30 -7.11
C ASP A 89 10.22 -18.29 -6.23
N GLY A 90 10.09 -18.89 -5.04
CA GLY A 90 11.18 -19.00 -4.07
C GLY A 90 11.59 -17.68 -3.41
N SER A 91 10.88 -16.59 -3.66
CA SER A 91 11.11 -15.36 -2.89
C SER A 91 10.42 -15.39 -1.53
N LEU A 92 10.60 -14.33 -0.77
CA LEU A 92 10.22 -14.24 0.63
C LEU A 92 9.11 -13.20 0.80
N PRO A 93 8.53 -13.08 2.00
CA PRO A 93 7.46 -12.11 2.24
C PRO A 93 7.84 -10.69 1.82
N ILE A 94 7.07 -10.14 0.88
CA ILE A 94 7.19 -8.76 0.43
C ILE A 94 5.85 -8.04 0.49
N ILE A 95 5.93 -6.76 0.81
CA ILE A 95 4.83 -5.80 0.69
C ILE A 95 5.23 -4.81 -0.39
N ALA A 96 4.52 -4.79 -1.51
CA ALA A 96 4.82 -3.95 -2.65
C ALA A 96 3.66 -2.99 -2.91
N PRO A 97 3.62 -1.80 -2.28
CA PRO A 97 2.65 -0.78 -2.67
C PRO A 97 2.81 -0.42 -4.16
N PHE A 98 4.04 -0.38 -4.66
CA PHE A 98 4.38 -0.19 -6.07
C PHE A 98 5.84 -0.59 -6.26
N TRP A 99 6.12 -1.79 -6.73
CA TRP A 99 7.46 -2.22 -7.11
C TRP A 99 7.74 -1.76 -8.54
N GLY A 100 8.65 -0.82 -8.70
CA GLY A 100 9.06 -0.33 -10.01
C GLY A 100 10.50 0.15 -9.99
N ASP A 101 11.09 0.26 -11.16
CA ASP A 101 12.46 0.78 -11.31
C ASP A 101 12.43 2.31 -11.09
N PHE A 102 12.40 2.73 -9.83
CA PHE A 102 12.45 4.13 -9.42
C PHE A 102 13.84 4.73 -9.59
N SER A 103 13.91 6.03 -9.87
CA SER A 103 15.15 6.80 -9.74
C SER A 103 14.92 8.03 -8.88
N ILE A 104 15.26 7.90 -7.59
CA ILE A 104 15.26 9.04 -6.69
C ILE A 104 16.45 9.96 -6.94
N ALA A 105 17.51 9.52 -7.64
CA ALA A 105 18.60 10.41 -8.05
C ALA A 105 18.14 11.46 -9.06
N LEU A 106 17.12 11.14 -9.88
CA LEU A 106 16.56 12.03 -10.88
C LEU A 106 15.45 12.93 -10.32
N SER A 107 14.54 12.38 -9.51
CA SER A 107 13.43 13.14 -8.93
C SER A 107 12.89 12.51 -7.66
N GLY A 108 12.40 13.35 -6.75
CA GLY A 108 11.68 12.93 -5.58
C GLY A 108 12.57 12.52 -4.42
N ASP A 109 11.91 12.07 -3.36
CA ASP A 109 12.51 11.72 -2.09
C ASP A 109 11.72 10.58 -1.42
N ILE A 110 12.37 9.83 -0.53
CA ILE A 110 11.71 8.77 0.25
C ILE A 110 11.79 9.13 1.74
N TYR A 111 10.61 9.32 2.32
CA TYR A 111 10.41 9.64 3.74
C TYR A 111 9.94 8.40 4.47
N TYR A 112 10.46 8.16 5.68
CA TYR A 112 10.00 7.04 6.49
C TYR A 112 10.10 7.31 8.00
N ARG A 113 9.18 6.70 8.75
CA ARG A 113 9.22 6.64 10.22
C ARG A 113 8.52 5.41 10.75
N GLN A 114 8.97 4.93 11.91
CA GLN A 114 8.11 4.19 12.83
C GLN A 114 7.67 5.12 13.96
N SER A 115 6.46 4.94 14.49
CA SER A 115 5.87 5.83 15.47
C SER A 115 4.92 5.11 16.43
N ASN A 116 4.94 5.56 17.67
CA ASN A 116 3.95 5.25 18.71
C ASN A 116 3.22 6.53 19.17
N ASP A 117 3.21 7.58 18.34
CA ASP A 117 2.54 8.84 18.66
C ASP A 117 1.03 8.62 18.90
N PRO A 118 0.46 9.06 20.04
CA PRO A 118 -0.92 8.77 20.39
C PRO A 118 -1.95 9.28 19.37
N ARG A 119 -1.70 10.41 18.70
CA ARG A 119 -2.64 10.95 17.71
C ARG A 119 -2.62 10.11 16.44
N LEU A 120 -1.42 9.75 15.97
CA LEU A 120 -1.27 8.86 14.83
C LEU A 120 -1.87 7.47 15.09
N LEU A 121 -1.64 6.90 16.27
CA LEU A 121 -2.23 5.62 16.68
C LEU A 121 -3.76 5.69 16.75
N ALA A 122 -4.33 6.79 17.26
CA ALA A 122 -5.78 6.99 17.29
C ALA A 122 -6.38 7.05 15.88
N ASN A 123 -5.74 7.78 14.95
CA ASN A 123 -6.19 7.86 13.55
C ASN A 123 -6.11 6.48 12.86
N ALA A 124 -4.99 5.78 13.01
CA ALA A 124 -4.82 4.43 12.48
C ALA A 124 -5.85 3.44 13.05
N THR A 125 -6.15 3.56 14.34
CA THR A 125 -7.19 2.77 15.02
C THR A 125 -8.57 3.04 14.45
N GLN A 126 -8.91 4.31 14.20
CA GLN A 126 -10.19 4.69 13.60
C GLN A 126 -10.32 4.13 12.17
N ASP A 127 -9.29 4.28 11.34
CA ASP A 127 -9.26 3.78 9.98
C ASP A 127 -9.45 2.26 9.94
N ILE A 128 -8.68 1.51 10.73
CA ILE A 128 -8.78 0.05 10.74
C ILE A 128 -10.13 -0.43 11.26
N ASN A 129 -10.66 0.15 12.34
CA ASN A 129 -11.98 -0.25 12.85
C ASN A 129 -13.12 0.13 11.89
N LYS A 130 -12.94 1.16 11.05
CA LYS A 130 -13.87 1.50 9.96
C LYS A 130 -13.83 0.44 8.85
N TYR A 131 -12.65 -0.01 8.44
CA TYR A 131 -12.48 -0.94 7.31
C TYR A 131 -12.72 -2.40 7.70
N PHE A 132 -12.38 -2.78 8.93
CA PHE A 132 -12.49 -4.14 9.46
C PHE A 132 -13.32 -4.14 10.76
N PRO A 133 -14.66 -3.94 10.67
CA PRO A 133 -15.51 -3.85 11.85
C PRO A 133 -15.54 -5.18 12.63
N GLY A 134 -15.71 -5.08 13.96
CA GLY A 134 -15.87 -6.23 14.85
C GLY A 134 -14.59 -6.79 15.46
N LEU A 135 -13.41 -6.32 15.02
CA LEU A 135 -12.12 -6.76 15.57
C LEU A 135 -11.75 -6.12 16.92
N ARG A 136 -12.39 -5.00 17.30
CA ARG A 136 -12.02 -4.19 18.48
C ARG A 136 -10.53 -3.84 18.49
N PHE A 137 -10.01 -3.45 17.34
CA PHE A 137 -8.58 -3.18 17.15
C PHE A 137 -8.15 -1.89 17.85
N SER A 138 -6.91 -1.84 18.35
CA SER A 138 -6.28 -0.63 18.88
C SER A 138 -4.81 -0.61 18.50
N ALA A 139 -4.42 0.28 17.57
CA ALA A 139 -3.05 0.37 17.10
C ALA A 139 -2.09 0.68 18.24
N GLN A 140 -0.99 -0.07 18.31
CA GLN A 140 0.12 0.19 19.23
C GLN A 140 1.37 0.66 18.49
N TRP A 141 1.47 0.39 17.19
CA TRP A 141 2.61 0.77 16.36
C TRP A 141 2.18 1.06 14.93
N VAL A 142 2.81 2.08 14.34
CA VAL A 142 2.65 2.45 12.93
C VAL A 142 4.01 2.65 12.30
N PHE A 143 4.20 2.14 11.09
CA PHE A 143 5.28 2.56 10.20
C PHE A 143 4.71 3.16 8.93
N ILE A 144 5.31 4.25 8.48
CA ILE A 144 4.96 4.97 7.26
C ILE A 144 6.22 5.07 6.41
N ALA A 145 6.11 4.73 5.12
CA ALA A 145 7.08 5.09 4.11
C ALA A 145 6.37 5.73 2.92
N THR A 146 6.90 6.86 2.44
CA THR A 146 6.33 7.66 1.36
C THR A 146 7.39 7.87 0.29
N TRP A 147 7.10 7.46 -0.94
CA TRP A 147 7.84 7.84 -2.14
C TRP A 147 7.17 9.10 -2.68
N ASP A 148 7.79 10.26 -2.52
CA ASP A 148 7.25 11.56 -2.93
C ASP A 148 7.88 11.98 -4.27
N LYS A 149 7.04 12.17 -5.29
CA LYS A 149 7.42 12.62 -6.64
C LYS A 149 8.58 11.85 -7.28
N VAL A 150 8.59 10.54 -7.12
CA VAL A 150 9.62 9.66 -7.70
C VAL A 150 9.34 9.39 -9.19
N THR A 151 10.38 9.44 -10.01
CA THR A 151 10.32 9.14 -11.45
C THR A 151 10.77 7.72 -11.74
N SER A 152 10.43 7.19 -12.91
CA SER A 152 11.03 5.95 -13.41
C SER A 152 12.51 6.16 -13.78
N ILE A 153 13.30 5.09 -13.73
CA ILE A 153 14.71 5.06 -14.15
C ILE A 153 14.90 5.41 -15.62
N LEU A 154 13.85 5.25 -16.44
CA LEU A 154 13.84 5.64 -17.86
C LEU A 154 13.91 7.16 -18.04
N GLY A 155 13.83 7.95 -16.96
CA GLY A 155 14.16 9.36 -16.97
C GLY A 155 13.12 10.27 -17.61
N ILE A 156 11.86 9.82 -17.70
CA ILE A 156 10.73 10.68 -18.08
C ILE A 156 10.37 11.54 -16.86
N VAL A 157 11.24 12.49 -16.53
CA VAL A 157 11.11 13.36 -15.32
C VAL A 157 9.87 14.27 -15.35
N THR A 158 9.15 14.31 -16.47
CA THR A 158 7.84 14.97 -16.57
C THR A 158 6.71 14.15 -15.94
N GLN A 159 6.95 12.87 -15.60
CA GLN A 159 6.01 11.99 -14.94
C GLN A 159 6.54 11.54 -13.58
N VAL A 160 5.81 11.84 -12.53
CA VAL A 160 6.20 11.47 -11.16
C VAL A 160 5.09 10.73 -10.43
N ASN A 161 5.47 9.85 -9.51
CA ASN A 161 4.57 9.11 -8.65
C ASN A 161 4.75 9.56 -7.19
N THR A 162 3.63 9.72 -6.49
CA THR A 162 3.55 9.96 -5.05
C THR A 162 2.66 8.90 -4.41
N LEU A 163 3.27 8.02 -3.61
CA LEU A 163 2.60 6.90 -2.96
C LEU A 163 3.15 6.65 -1.56
N GLN A 164 2.36 5.95 -0.75
CA GLN A 164 2.71 5.65 0.63
C GLN A 164 2.23 4.26 1.05
N VAL A 165 3.05 3.58 1.84
CA VAL A 165 2.66 2.38 2.58
C VAL A 165 2.58 2.70 4.07
N VAL A 166 1.54 2.18 4.71
CA VAL A 166 1.35 2.28 6.17
C VAL A 166 1.20 0.88 6.74
N LEU A 167 2.11 0.48 7.61
CA LEU A 167 1.99 -0.74 8.42
C LEU A 167 1.41 -0.38 9.78
N ILE A 168 0.39 -1.09 10.22
CA ILE A 168 -0.35 -0.79 11.46
C ILE A 168 -0.50 -2.09 12.24
N THR A 169 -0.14 -2.12 13.52
CA THR A 169 -0.31 -3.32 14.36
C THR A 169 -0.56 -3.01 15.83
N ASP A 170 -1.21 -3.93 16.52
CA ASP A 170 -1.29 -4.01 17.98
C ASP A 170 -0.36 -5.09 18.57
N GLY A 171 0.47 -5.72 17.72
CA GLY A 171 1.34 -6.84 18.05
C GLY A 171 0.73 -8.23 17.80
N THR A 172 -0.59 -8.30 17.55
CA THR A 172 -1.32 -9.54 17.23
C THR A 172 -2.00 -9.45 15.87
N LEU A 173 -2.78 -8.39 15.65
CA LEU A 173 -3.41 -8.04 14.39
C LEU A 173 -2.53 -7.06 13.64
N SER A 174 -2.43 -7.24 12.32
CA SER A 174 -1.64 -6.35 11.49
C SER A 174 -2.34 -6.03 10.18
N PHE A 175 -2.13 -4.79 9.75
CA PHE A 175 -2.77 -4.21 8.59
C PHE A 175 -1.77 -3.45 7.75
N VAL A 176 -2.04 -3.42 6.46
CA VAL A 176 -1.28 -2.67 5.46
C VAL A 176 -2.25 -1.76 4.73
N LEU A 177 -1.91 -0.47 4.66
CA LEU A 177 -2.56 0.47 3.77
C LEU A 177 -1.62 0.83 2.63
N PHE A 178 -2.13 0.81 1.40
CA PHE A 178 -1.48 1.46 0.26
C PHE A 178 -2.27 2.73 -0.08
N ASN A 179 -1.58 3.86 -0.14
CA ASN A 179 -2.15 5.15 -0.47
C ASN A 179 -1.47 5.70 -1.73
N TYR A 180 -2.25 6.04 -2.75
CA TYR A 180 -1.80 6.53 -4.05
C TYR A 180 -2.33 7.94 -4.28
N ALA A 181 -1.49 8.95 -4.10
CA ALA A 181 -1.90 10.35 -4.25
C ALA A 181 -1.82 10.82 -5.70
N ASP A 182 -0.75 10.45 -6.39
CA ASP A 182 -0.54 10.78 -7.80
C ASP A 182 0.28 9.66 -8.45
N ILE A 183 -0.22 9.09 -9.54
CA ILE A 183 0.44 7.99 -10.25
C ILE A 183 0.35 8.30 -11.74
N GLN A 184 1.46 8.76 -12.31
CA GLN A 184 1.56 9.21 -13.69
C GLN A 184 2.20 8.17 -14.60
N TRP A 185 2.79 7.11 -14.01
CA TRP A 185 3.35 5.98 -14.74
C TRP A 185 3.20 4.68 -13.94
N SER A 186 2.96 3.57 -14.64
CA SER A 186 2.83 2.22 -14.03
C SER A 186 3.37 1.09 -14.90
N HIS A 187 3.94 1.42 -16.08
CA HIS A 187 4.42 0.40 -17.01
C HIS A 187 5.59 -0.38 -16.41
N GLY A 188 5.50 -1.72 -16.43
CA GLY A 188 6.53 -2.60 -15.86
C GLY A 188 6.53 -2.64 -14.33
N ALA A 189 5.61 -1.96 -13.65
CA ALA A 189 5.52 -1.98 -12.20
C ALA A 189 4.57 -3.09 -11.69
N ALA A 190 4.85 -3.63 -10.51
CA ALA A 190 4.03 -4.62 -9.83
C ALA A 190 3.61 -4.12 -8.44
N ALA A 191 2.32 -4.19 -8.11
CA ALA A 191 1.79 -3.86 -6.79
C ALA A 191 1.06 -5.07 -6.23
N GLY A 192 1.31 -5.37 -4.95
CA GLY A 192 0.78 -6.57 -4.33
C GLY A 192 1.38 -6.92 -2.98
N LEU A 193 0.93 -8.07 -2.49
CA LEU A 193 1.37 -8.74 -1.28
C LEU A 193 1.76 -10.16 -1.68
N TYR A 194 2.94 -10.61 -1.25
CA TYR A 194 3.43 -11.94 -1.56
C TYR A 194 4.03 -12.55 -0.31
N ASN A 195 3.63 -13.77 0.04
CA ASN A 195 4.08 -14.41 1.27
C ASN A 195 5.29 -15.35 1.10
N GLY A 196 5.87 -15.41 -0.09
CA GLY A 196 6.96 -16.33 -0.42
C GLY A 196 6.50 -17.69 -0.98
N ASN A 197 5.20 -17.93 -1.04
CA ASN A 197 4.61 -19.11 -1.67
C ASN A 197 3.82 -18.67 -2.91
N ALA A 198 4.17 -19.19 -4.09
CA ALA A 198 3.56 -18.85 -5.37
C ALA A 198 2.03 -19.02 -5.41
N SER A 199 1.48 -19.84 -4.51
CA SER A 199 0.04 -20.12 -4.41
C SER A 199 -0.75 -19.12 -3.56
N GLU A 200 -0.08 -18.22 -2.83
CA GLU A 200 -0.70 -17.34 -1.84
C GLU A 200 -0.20 -15.90 -1.98
N TYR A 201 -0.83 -15.15 -2.89
CA TYR A 201 -0.50 -13.76 -3.17
C TYR A 201 -1.75 -12.94 -3.43
N TYR A 202 -1.63 -11.63 -3.21
CA TYR A 202 -2.65 -10.66 -3.61
C TYR A 202 -2.02 -9.65 -4.57
N GLN A 203 -2.43 -9.67 -5.82
CA GLN A 203 -1.91 -8.79 -6.87
C GLN A 203 -2.91 -7.69 -7.18
N LEU A 204 -2.48 -6.42 -7.13
CA LEU A 204 -3.33 -5.27 -7.42
C LEU A 204 -3.39 -4.97 -8.91
N ASN A 205 -2.27 -5.17 -9.62
CA ASN A 205 -2.18 -4.91 -11.06
C ASN A 205 -1.37 -5.99 -11.77
N ASN A 206 -1.63 -6.17 -13.05
CA ASN A 206 -0.78 -6.95 -13.93
C ASN A 206 0.34 -6.06 -14.50
N PRO A 207 1.63 -6.38 -14.30
CA PRO A 207 2.74 -5.59 -14.83
C PRO A 207 2.77 -5.51 -16.36
N ARG A 208 2.06 -6.41 -17.04
CA ARG A 208 1.90 -6.42 -18.51
C ARG A 208 0.80 -5.47 -19.00
N ASP A 209 -0.07 -5.00 -18.12
CA ASP A 209 -1.11 -4.04 -18.48
C ASP A 209 -0.49 -2.64 -18.51
N SER A 210 -0.76 -1.89 -19.57
CA SER A 210 -0.08 -0.63 -19.84
C SER A 210 -0.43 0.49 -18.84
N VAL A 211 -1.64 0.46 -18.25
CA VAL A 211 -2.11 1.47 -17.28
C VAL A 211 -3.06 0.84 -16.27
N PHE A 212 -2.71 0.87 -14.98
CA PHE A 212 -3.63 0.57 -13.88
C PHE A 212 -3.88 1.84 -13.07
N ASN A 213 -5.14 2.27 -12.94
CA ASN A 213 -5.49 3.52 -12.25
C ASN A 213 -5.52 3.29 -10.73
N LEU A 214 -4.35 3.37 -10.11
CA LEU A 214 -4.17 3.23 -8.66
C LEU A 214 -4.81 4.39 -7.89
N THR A 215 -4.75 5.62 -8.41
CA THR A 215 -5.25 6.83 -7.75
C THR A 215 -6.77 6.86 -7.60
N SER A 216 -7.52 6.26 -8.53
CA SER A 216 -8.99 6.22 -8.44
C SER A 216 -9.55 4.89 -7.93
N SER A 217 -8.73 3.85 -7.79
CA SER A 217 -9.16 2.52 -7.34
C SER A 217 -9.04 2.34 -5.83
N SER A 218 -9.81 1.41 -5.26
CA SER A 218 -9.86 1.15 -3.82
C SER A 218 -10.62 -0.16 -3.54
N ASN A 219 -10.29 -0.86 -2.46
CA ASN A 219 -11.10 -1.95 -1.88
C ASN A 219 -11.91 -1.53 -0.64
N ILE A 220 -11.90 -0.24 -0.28
CA ILE A 220 -12.57 0.32 0.90
C ILE A 220 -13.39 1.58 0.59
N ASN A 221 -13.68 1.83 -0.68
CA ASN A 221 -14.45 2.98 -1.16
C ASN A 221 -13.86 4.33 -0.71
N TYR A 222 -12.53 4.43 -0.68
CA TYR A 222 -11.79 5.67 -0.50
C TYR A 222 -10.78 5.73 -1.65
N PRO A 223 -11.01 6.55 -2.68
CA PRO A 223 -10.17 6.61 -3.87
C PRO A 223 -8.68 6.71 -3.53
N GLY A 224 -7.87 5.85 -4.15
CA GLY A 224 -6.42 5.81 -3.95
C GLY A 224 -5.98 5.06 -2.71
N ARG A 225 -6.90 4.54 -1.88
CA ARG A 225 -6.54 3.77 -0.68
C ARG A 225 -6.99 2.32 -0.77
N TRP A 226 -6.07 1.43 -0.48
CA TRP A 226 -6.30 -0.01 -0.32
C TRP A 226 -5.92 -0.43 1.09
N ALA A 227 -6.70 -1.35 1.67
CA ALA A 227 -6.49 -1.84 3.03
C ALA A 227 -6.51 -3.37 3.06
N PHE A 228 -5.55 -3.96 3.77
CA PHE A 228 -5.37 -5.40 3.90
C PHE A 228 -5.10 -5.76 5.35
N ARG A 229 -5.65 -6.88 5.81
CA ARG A 229 -5.24 -7.54 7.03
C ARG A 229 -4.27 -8.65 6.68
N VAL A 230 -3.11 -8.68 7.34
CA VAL A 230 -1.95 -9.46 6.90
C VAL A 230 -1.33 -10.33 8.00
N ASP A 231 -1.90 -10.41 9.20
CA ASP A 231 -1.40 -11.27 10.30
C ASP A 231 -1.50 -12.77 9.97
N LYS A 232 -2.43 -13.14 9.09
CA LYS A 232 -2.69 -14.52 8.67
C LYS A 232 -1.98 -14.87 7.37
N LEU A 233 -1.80 -16.18 7.12
CA LEU A 233 -1.24 -16.69 5.86
C LEU A 233 -1.99 -16.17 4.62
N GLN A 234 -3.31 -16.10 4.73
CA GLN A 234 -4.19 -15.58 3.69
C GLN A 234 -4.48 -14.10 3.96
N VAL A 235 -4.26 -13.28 2.93
CA VAL A 235 -4.61 -11.86 2.97
C VAL A 235 -6.12 -11.71 3.09
N GLU A 236 -6.59 -10.98 4.10
CA GLU A 236 -7.99 -10.63 4.24
C GLU A 236 -8.22 -9.18 3.76
N VAL A 237 -9.21 -9.01 2.88
CA VAL A 237 -9.72 -7.71 2.46
C VAL A 237 -11.04 -7.39 3.17
N PRO A 238 -11.39 -6.12 3.36
CA PRO A 238 -12.64 -5.70 3.99
C PRO A 238 -13.90 -6.36 3.38
N THR A 239 -14.78 -6.86 4.24
CA THR A 239 -16.04 -7.52 3.85
C THR A 239 -17.09 -6.57 3.28
N ILE A 240 -16.90 -5.27 3.41
CA ILE A 240 -17.83 -4.23 2.93
C ILE A 240 -18.06 -4.35 1.40
N GLN A 241 -17.23 -5.10 0.67
CA GLN A 241 -17.36 -5.27 -0.80
C GLN A 241 -17.14 -6.71 -1.35
N GLN A 242 -17.23 -7.78 -0.55
CA GLN A 242 -17.21 -9.14 -1.14
C GLN A 242 -18.58 -9.51 -1.72
N THR A 243 -18.85 -9.17 -2.99
CA THR A 243 -19.85 -9.91 -3.76
C THR A 243 -19.22 -11.21 -4.24
N THR A 244 -19.58 -12.32 -3.59
CA THR A 244 -19.14 -13.66 -3.99
C THR A 244 -19.76 -14.02 -5.34
N THR A 245 -18.96 -14.05 -6.41
CA THR A 245 -19.35 -14.74 -7.65
C THR A 245 -18.56 -16.04 -7.76
N THR A 246 -19.22 -17.16 -7.48
CA THR A 246 -18.67 -18.49 -7.74
C THR A 246 -18.69 -18.71 -9.25
N MET A 247 -17.57 -18.44 -9.94
CA MET A 247 -17.39 -18.85 -11.33
C MET A 247 -16.98 -20.32 -11.35
N SER A 248 -17.94 -21.22 -11.52
CA SER A 248 -17.66 -22.59 -11.95
C SER A 248 -17.25 -22.57 -13.42
N GLN A 249 -15.96 -22.60 -13.72
CA GLN A 249 -15.50 -22.91 -15.08
C GLN A 249 -15.74 -24.39 -15.36
N VAL A 250 -16.61 -24.69 -16.32
CA VAL A 250 -16.61 -25.99 -17.00
C VAL A 250 -15.47 -25.93 -18.03
N ILE A 251 -14.38 -26.64 -17.78
CA ILE A 251 -13.32 -26.84 -18.77
C ILE A 251 -13.86 -27.84 -19.81
N TYR A 252 -14.14 -27.39 -21.02
CA TYR A 252 -14.26 -28.30 -22.16
C TYR A 252 -12.84 -28.65 -22.61
N GLY A 253 -12.37 -29.84 -22.27
CA GLY A 253 -11.17 -30.39 -22.86
C GLY A 253 -11.37 -30.61 -24.35
N ASN A 254 -10.44 -30.15 -25.18
CA ASN A 254 -10.31 -30.63 -26.56
C ASN A 254 -9.82 -32.08 -26.51
N GLY A 255 -10.75 -33.00 -26.30
CA GLY A 255 -10.51 -34.43 -26.29
C GLY A 255 -11.78 -35.17 -26.67
N THR A 256 -11.67 -36.02 -27.68
CA THR A 256 -12.72 -36.96 -28.11
C THR A 256 -13.24 -37.75 -26.89
N PRO A 257 -14.57 -37.95 -26.74
CA PRO A 257 -15.14 -38.47 -25.51
C PRO A 257 -14.95 -39.99 -25.41
N THR A 258 -13.90 -40.43 -24.73
CA THR A 258 -13.82 -41.79 -24.18
C THR A 258 -13.14 -41.77 -22.82
N GLY A 259 -13.92 -41.95 -21.76
CA GLY A 259 -13.41 -42.28 -20.42
C GLY A 259 -13.77 -41.27 -19.34
N ASN A 260 -14.43 -41.75 -18.29
CA ASN A 260 -14.74 -41.00 -17.07
C ASN A 260 -13.45 -40.48 -16.41
N ILE A 261 -13.30 -39.16 -16.29
CA ILE A 261 -12.23 -38.54 -15.49
C ILE A 261 -12.88 -37.92 -14.26
N GLN A 262 -12.75 -38.57 -13.10
CA GLN A 262 -12.91 -37.90 -11.81
C GLN A 262 -11.67 -37.01 -11.60
N GLY A 263 -11.83 -35.70 -11.78
CA GLY A 263 -10.81 -34.71 -11.46
C GLY A 263 -11.02 -34.14 -10.05
N THR A 264 -9.95 -34.08 -9.26
CA THR A 264 -9.89 -33.38 -7.97
C THR A 264 -9.98 -31.87 -8.20
N PHE A 265 -10.93 -31.19 -7.55
CA PHE A 265 -11.09 -29.73 -7.68
C PHE A 265 -10.08 -28.99 -6.81
N ALA A 266 -9.11 -28.30 -7.42
CA ALA A 266 -8.37 -27.24 -6.75
C ALA A 266 -9.21 -25.95 -6.83
N THR A 267 -9.66 -25.45 -5.68
CA THR A 267 -10.38 -24.18 -5.60
C THR A 267 -9.38 -23.03 -5.54
N CYS A 268 -9.17 -22.34 -6.65
CA CYS A 268 -8.51 -21.03 -6.66
C CYS A 268 -9.59 -19.96 -6.46
N LYS A 269 -9.56 -19.22 -5.34
CA LYS A 269 -10.44 -18.06 -5.16
C LYS A 269 -9.88 -16.88 -5.95
N ILE A 270 -10.37 -16.70 -7.17
CA ILE A 270 -10.12 -15.49 -7.94
C ILE A 270 -11.12 -14.42 -7.47
N TYR A 271 -10.63 -13.38 -6.80
CA TYR A 271 -11.45 -12.21 -6.45
C TYR A 271 -11.51 -11.29 -7.68
N VAL A 272 -12.53 -11.45 -8.51
CA VAL A 272 -12.81 -10.51 -9.63
C VAL A 272 -13.61 -9.35 -9.06
N TYR A 273 -12.98 -8.17 -8.96
CA TYR A 273 -13.69 -6.93 -8.62
C TYR A 273 -14.39 -6.39 -9.86
N ILE A 274 -15.72 -6.45 -9.90
CA ILE A 274 -16.51 -5.75 -10.90
C ILE A 274 -16.56 -4.28 -10.49
N PHE A 275 -15.77 -3.44 -11.15
CA PHE A 275 -15.95 -2.00 -11.05
C PHE A 275 -17.24 -1.63 -11.78
N ALA A 276 -18.20 -1.05 -11.07
CA ALA A 276 -19.27 -0.29 -11.71
C ALA A 276 -18.63 0.94 -12.37
N LEU A 277 -18.37 0.85 -13.67
CA LEU A 277 -18.04 2.00 -14.49
C LEU A 277 -19.28 2.91 -14.49
N TYR A 278 -19.27 3.98 -13.68
CA TYR A 278 -20.26 5.04 -13.85
C TYR A 278 -19.91 5.80 -15.12
N ILE A 279 -20.42 5.31 -16.26
CA ILE A 279 -20.50 6.10 -17.48
C ILE A 279 -21.57 7.16 -17.23
N VAL A 280 -21.13 8.37 -16.88
CA VAL A 280 -22.00 9.55 -16.87
C VAL A 280 -22.28 9.89 -18.33
N PHE A 281 -23.44 9.47 -18.84
CA PHE A 281 -23.99 10.05 -20.07
C PHE A 281 -24.43 11.49 -19.74
N PRO A 282 -24.01 12.51 -20.49
CA PRO A 282 -24.62 13.82 -20.37
C PRO A 282 -26.08 13.70 -20.85
N LEU A 283 -27.03 13.91 -19.95
CA LEU A 283 -28.39 14.22 -20.35
C LEU A 283 -28.35 15.56 -21.09
N ASN A 284 -28.46 15.51 -22.42
CA ASN A 284 -28.94 16.67 -23.18
C ASN A 284 -30.38 16.95 -22.73
N LEU A 285 -30.55 18.08 -22.04
CA LEU A 285 -31.86 18.68 -21.82
C LEU A 285 -32.26 19.39 -23.13
N ILE A 286 -33.35 18.88 -23.70
CA ILE A 286 -34.37 19.51 -24.58
C ILE A 286 -33.87 20.58 -25.55
#